data_AF-A0A5S9M1U4-F1
#
_entry.id   AF-A0A5S9M1U4-F1
#
_cell.length_a   1.000
_cell.length_b   1.000
_cell.length_c   1.000
_cell.angle_alpha   90.00
_cell.angle_beta   90.00
_cell.angle_gamma   90.00
#
_symmetry.space_group_name_H-M   'P 1'
#
loop_
_entity.id
_entity.type
_entity.pdbx_description
1 polymer ?
#
loop_
_entity_poly.entity_id
_entity_poly.type
_entity_poly.pdbx_seq_one_letter_code
_entity_poly.pdbx_strand_id
1 'polypeptide(L)' 'MWHYTQQKELETGGVVINGTSNFRLDHWPYGGIKRSGLGREGPRFAIEEMTETKMVVLPQGL' A
#
# COMPACT_ATOMS: atom_id res chain seq x y z
N MET A 1 -1.81 -8.36 -23.53
CA MET A 1 -0.69 -7.42 -23.76
C MET A 1 -1.08 -5.98 -23.42
N TRP A 2 -2.09 -5.40 -24.07
CA TRP A 2 -2.52 -4.01 -23.84
C TRP A 2 -2.80 -3.62 -22.38
N HIS A 3 -3.51 -4.47 -21.62
CA HIS A 3 -3.78 -4.21 -20.20
C HIS A 3 -2.51 -4.03 -19.35
N TYR A 4 -1.43 -4.76 -19.66
CA TYR A 4 -0.15 -4.63 -18.98
C TYR A 4 0.59 -3.35 -19.37
N THR A 5 0.46 -2.91 -20.63
CA THR A 5 1.04 -1.63 -21.07
C THR A 5 0.34 -0.47 -20.37
N GLN A 6 -1.00 -0.45 -20.37
CA GLN A 6 -1.79 0.57 -19.68
C GLN A 6 -1.48 0.64 -18.18
N GLN A 7 -1.32 -0.51 -17.51
CA GLN A 7 -0.98 -0.56 -16.08
C GLN A 7 0.38 0.09 -15.76
N LYS A 8 1.33 0.06 -16.70
CA LYS A 8 2.64 0.71 -16.52
C LYS A 8 2.59 2.24 -16.72
N GLU A 9 1.65 2.72 -17.54
CA GLU A 9 1.52 4.14 -17.86
C GLU A 9 0.62 4.89 -16.86
N LEU A 10 -0.29 4.19 -16.17
CA LEU A 10 -1.20 4.80 -15.21
C LEU A 10 -0.50 5.14 -13.89
N GLU A 11 -0.33 6.43 -13.64
CA GLU A 11 0.17 6.97 -12.37
C GLU A 11 -0.93 6.99 -11.29
N THR A 12 -1.24 5.83 -10.74
CA THR A 12 -2.25 5.62 -9.67
C THR A 12 -1.74 4.65 -8.60
N GLY A 13 -2.42 4.60 -7.45
CA GLY A 13 -2.11 3.64 -6.41
C GLY A 13 -2.65 2.23 -6.65
N GLY A 14 -3.62 2.06 -7.56
CA GLY A 14 -4.18 0.76 -7.94
C GLY A 14 -4.92 0.82 -9.28
N VAL A 15 -4.85 -0.29 -10.04
CA VAL A 15 -5.53 -0.46 -11.33
C VAL A 15 -6.42 -1.69 -11.25
N VAL A 16 -7.70 -1.52 -11.59
CA VAL A 16 -8.68 -2.61 -11.66
C VAL A 16 -8.90 -2.92 -13.13
N ILE A 17 -8.43 -4.09 -13.58
CA ILE A 17 -8.62 -4.54 -14.97
C ILE A 17 -10.00 -5.21 -15.08
N ASN A 18 -10.77 -4.87 -16.10
CA ASN A 18 -12.14 -5.37 -16.32
C ASN A 18 -13.12 -5.07 -15.17
N GLY A 19 -12.91 -3.96 -14.46
CA GLY A 19 -13.78 -3.51 -13.39
C GLY A 19 -13.79 -1.99 -13.25
N THR A 20 -14.43 -1.51 -12.19
CA THR A 20 -14.59 -0.08 -11.91
C THR A 20 -13.65 0.38 -10.78
N SER A 21 -13.38 1.68 -10.73
CA SER A 21 -12.46 2.28 -9.75
C SER A 21 -12.92 2.22 -8.29
N ASN A 22 -14.19 1.88 -8.04
CA ASN A 22 -14.74 1.71 -6.70
C ASN A 22 -14.47 0.31 -6.09
N PHE A 23 -13.82 -0.59 -6.84
CA PHE A 23 -13.51 -1.92 -6.33
C PHE A 23 -12.49 -1.83 -5.19
N ARG A 24 -12.88 -2.31 -4.02
CA ARG A 24 -12.07 -2.34 -2.80
C ARG A 24 -12.26 -3.67 -2.10
N LEU A 25 -11.16 -4.27 -1.69
CA LEU A 25 -11.13 -5.39 -0.75
C LEU A 25 -10.39 -4.93 0.50
N ASP A 26 -10.97 -5.13 1.67
CA ASP A 26 -10.50 -4.48 2.90
C ASP A 26 -9.09 -4.86 3.32
N HIS A 27 -8.61 -6.04 2.92
CA HIS A 27 -7.29 -6.54 3.26
C HIS A 27 -6.19 -6.20 2.23
N TRP A 28 -6.56 -5.60 1.10
CA TRP A 28 -5.60 -5.18 0.06
C TRP A 28 -5.03 -3.79 0.39
N PRO A 29 -3.82 -3.46 -0.11
CA PRO A 29 -3.27 -2.12 0.06
C PRO A 29 -4.14 -1.11 -0.68
N TYR A 30 -4.75 -0.19 0.06
CA TYR A 30 -5.59 0.85 -0.52
C TYR A 30 -4.99 2.23 -0.27
N GLY A 31 -4.86 3.04 -1.32
CA GLY A 31 -4.35 4.40 -1.19
C GLY A 31 -3.94 4.98 -2.53
N GLY A 32 -3.74 6.29 -2.56
CA GLY A 32 -3.42 7.03 -3.77
C GLY A 32 -1.96 7.46 -3.88
N ILE A 33 -1.66 8.21 -4.95
CA ILE A 33 -0.42 8.97 -5.09
C ILE A 33 -0.77 10.42 -5.46
N LYS A 34 0.23 11.30 -5.58
CA LYS A 34 0.07 12.74 -5.87
C LYS A 34 -0.74 13.44 -4.76
N ARG A 35 -1.83 14.12 -5.13
CA ARG A 35 -2.72 14.81 -4.19
C ARG A 35 -3.82 13.91 -3.61
N SER A 36 -3.76 12.61 -3.89
CA SER A 36 -4.78 11.63 -3.51
C SER A 36 -4.54 10.98 -2.14
N GLY A 37 -3.42 11.31 -1.47
CA GLY A 37 -3.07 10.80 -0.15
C GLY A 37 -1.62 10.31 -0.04
N LEU A 38 -1.26 9.91 1.18
CA LEU A 38 0.03 9.32 1.56
C LEU A 38 -0.24 7.99 2.29
N GLY A 39 0.70 7.05 2.20
CA GLY A 39 0.57 5.73 2.83
C GLY A 39 -0.40 4.77 2.12
N ARG A 40 -0.71 3.67 2.81
CA ARG A 40 -1.65 2.64 2.38
C ARG A 40 -2.49 2.16 3.58
N GLU A 41 -3.79 2.08 3.38
CA GLU A 41 -4.75 1.41 4.26
C GLU A 41 -4.82 -0.10 3.98
N GLY A 42 -5.66 -0.78 4.76
CA GLY A 42 -5.79 -2.23 4.86
C GLY A 42 -5.10 -2.72 6.14
N PRO A 43 -5.67 -3.66 6.91
CA PRO A 43 -5.22 -3.95 8.28
C PRO A 43 -3.71 -4.09 8.46
N ARG A 44 -3.04 -4.84 7.58
CA ARG A 44 -1.57 -4.99 7.63
C ARG A 44 -0.83 -3.66 7.39
N PHE A 45 -1.16 -2.95 6.32
CA PHE A 45 -0.48 -1.72 5.92
C PHE A 45 -0.76 -0.58 6.91
N ALA A 46 -1.98 -0.52 7.45
CA ALA A 46 -2.34 0.42 8.49
C ALA A 46 -1.59 0.14 9.80
N ILE A 47 -1.38 -1.13 10.18
CA ILE A 47 -0.53 -1.46 11.33
C ILE A 47 0.91 -1.00 11.09
N GLU A 48 1.46 -1.22 9.90
CA GLU A 48 2.81 -0.74 9.54
C GLU A 48 2.93 0.80 9.65
N GLU A 49 1.93 1.56 9.21
CA GLU A 49 1.91 3.04 9.32
C GLU A 49 1.61 3.55 10.75
N MET A 50 0.92 2.75 11.58
CA MET A 50 0.56 3.10 12.96
C MET A 50 1.51 2.53 14.01
N THR A 51 2.61 1.88 13.60
CA THR A 51 3.60 1.30 14.51
C THR A 51 5.00 1.73 14.15
N GLU A 52 5.86 1.81 15.16
CA GLU A 52 7.26 2.18 15.00
C GLU A 52 8.17 1.03 15.41
N THR A 53 9.19 0.76 14.61
CA THR A 53 10.16 -0.30 14.93
C THR A 53 11.11 0.17 16.03
N LYS A 54 11.10 -0.51 17.16
CA LYS A 54 12.02 -0.23 18.27
C LYS A 54 13.26 -1.12 18.21
N MET A 55 14.43 -0.50 18.06
CA MET A 55 15.70 -1.20 18.22
C MET A 55 15.96 -1.49 19.72
N VAL A 56 16.28 -2.74 20.03
CA VAL A 56 16.69 -3.17 21.38
C VAL A 56 18.09 -3.78 21.28
N VAL A 57 19.03 -3.28 22.08
CA VAL A 57 20.40 -3.77 22.15
C VAL A 57 20.64 -4.32 23.55
N LEU A 58 21.02 -5.58 23.63
CA LEU A 58 21.45 -6.23 24.86
C LEU A 58 22.98 -6.33 24.85
N PRO A 59 23.71 -5.53 25.65
CA PRO A 59 25.14 -5.71 25.82
C PRO A 59 25.41 -7.03 26.57
N GLN A 60 26.52 -7.70 26.25
CA GLN A 60 26.92 -8.95 26.88
C GLN A 60 27.13 -8.76 28.39
N GLY A 61 26.53 -9.63 29.21
CA GLY A 61 26.65 -9.60 30.68
C GLY A 61 25.34 -9.60 31.48
N LEU A 62 24.18 -9.73 30.81
CA LEU A 62 22.97 -10.31 31.42
C LEU A 62 23.04 -11.84 31.37
#